data_AF-A0A7Y6EVP4-F1
#
_entry.id   AF-A0A7Y6EVP4-F1
#
_cell.length_a   1.000
_cell.length_b   1.000
_cell.length_c   1.000
_cell.angle_alpha   90.00
_cell.angle_beta   90.00
_cell.angle_gamma   90.00
#
_symmetry.space_group_name_H-M   'P 1'
#
loop_
_entity.id
_entity.type
_entity.pdbx_description
1 polymer ?
#
loop_
_entity_poly.entity_id
_entity_poly.type
_entity_poly.pdbx_seq_one_letter_code
_entity_poly.pdbx_strand_id
1 'polypeptide(L)'
;MAYTMADVSGMSGISLNELGQYVKSGWLTPAFVGKDTNDIYVEQPELLKLQQILFCKELGVEQEEIGSMLQEDPRDIIHMMQQQRIQLLEKTLHLHGLIQTLDKTISHLQGEQELEVYDLYQGFVKKGHHSMLPESPTNESVATHGWHRAESESAMSYDGEIKTKEDYLDSQEKIDRINRDLQQAIEDGLRPESPEVQQIIGRHLEWIKDYYTPTAEIYRDLGNLYVEHQNFRQMYDGYHPKLAEFLRDGMMIKAEQDLA
;
A
#
# COMPACT_ATOMS: atom_id res chain seq x y z
N MET A 1 -6.75 26.97 10.66
CA MET A 1 -7.21 27.57 9.39
C MET A 1 -8.47 26.84 9.01
N ALA A 2 -9.47 27.55 8.50
CA ALA A 2 -10.76 26.97 8.10
C ALA A 2 -10.84 26.82 6.58
N TYR A 3 -11.41 25.72 6.12
CA TYR A 3 -11.55 25.36 4.72
C TYR A 3 -13.03 25.20 4.37
N THR A 4 -13.43 25.63 3.19
CA THR A 4 -14.77 25.37 2.68
C THR A 4 -14.89 23.92 2.20
N MET A 5 -16.12 23.41 2.09
CA MET A 5 -16.36 22.10 1.48
C MET A 5 -15.83 22.01 0.04
N ALA A 6 -15.81 23.12 -0.69
CA ALA A 6 -15.23 23.18 -2.04
C ALA A 6 -13.71 22.99 -2.01
N ASP A 7 -13.02 23.63 -1.06
CA ASP A 7 -11.58 23.45 -0.87
C ASP A 7 -11.26 21.99 -0.50
N VAL A 8 -12.03 21.42 0.42
CA VAL A 8 -11.85 20.02 0.85
C VAL A 8 -12.12 19.05 -0.29
N SER A 9 -13.16 19.28 -1.08
CA SER A 9 -13.45 18.48 -2.28
C SER A 9 -12.27 18.51 -3.25
N GLY A 10 -11.72 19.69 -3.52
CA GLY A 10 -10.55 19.86 -4.39
C GLY A 10 -9.29 19.17 -3.87
N MET A 11 -9.04 19.20 -2.55
CA MET A 11 -7.86 18.59 -1.95
C MET A 11 -7.97 17.06 -1.77
N SER A 12 -9.16 16.56 -1.43
CA SER A 12 -9.37 15.14 -1.09
C SER A 12 -9.81 14.29 -2.28
N GLY A 13 -10.27 14.91 -3.37
CA GLY A 13 -10.87 14.21 -4.50
C GLY A 13 -12.29 13.69 -4.23
N ILE A 14 -12.85 13.97 -3.06
CA ILE A 14 -14.21 13.56 -2.68
C ILE A 14 -15.23 14.55 -3.20
N SER A 15 -16.32 14.06 -3.79
CA SER A 15 -17.38 14.93 -4.31
C SER A 15 -18.08 15.71 -3.19
N LEU A 16 -18.54 16.93 -3.50
CA LEU A 16 -19.35 17.73 -2.58
C LEU A 16 -20.60 16.97 -2.08
N ASN A 17 -21.19 16.13 -2.92
CA ASN A 17 -22.35 15.31 -2.54
C ASN A 17 -21.98 14.29 -1.47
N GLU A 18 -20.84 13.63 -1.61
CA GLU A 18 -20.35 12.63 -0.66
C GLU A 18 -19.92 13.27 0.66
N LEU A 19 -19.19 14.39 0.62
CA LEU A 19 -18.89 15.17 1.82
C LEU A 19 -20.18 15.63 2.53
N GLY A 20 -21.20 16.04 1.76
CA GLY A 20 -22.52 16.37 2.29
C GLY A 20 -23.24 15.18 2.94
N GLN A 21 -23.02 13.95 2.47
CA GLN A 21 -23.53 12.74 3.12
C GLN A 21 -22.82 12.46 4.44
N TYR A 22 -21.50 12.69 4.53
CA TYR A 22 -20.77 12.57 5.81
C TYR A 22 -21.22 13.59 6.84
N VAL A 23 -21.58 14.80 6.40
CA VAL A 23 -22.19 15.80 7.29
C VAL A 23 -23.58 15.36 7.74
N LYS A 24 -24.43 14.88 6.82
CA LYS A 24 -25.80 14.42 7.15
C LYS A 24 -25.83 13.19 8.05
N SER A 25 -24.87 12.28 7.92
CA SER A 25 -24.72 11.10 8.77
C SER A 25 -24.10 11.41 10.13
N GLY A 26 -23.60 12.64 10.34
CA GLY A 26 -22.95 13.06 11.57
C GLY A 26 -21.50 12.59 11.72
N TRP A 27 -20.95 11.89 10.72
CA TRP A 27 -19.56 11.46 10.74
C TRP A 27 -18.58 12.62 10.62
N LEU A 28 -18.93 13.63 9.82
CA LEU A 28 -18.18 14.86 9.69
C LEU A 28 -18.99 16.01 10.26
N THR A 29 -18.64 16.48 11.45
CA THR A 29 -19.30 17.64 12.07
C THR A 29 -18.56 18.90 11.66
N PRO A 30 -19.20 19.88 10.99
CA PRO A 30 -18.53 21.13 10.61
C PRO A 30 -18.03 21.91 11.82
N ALA A 31 -16.91 22.62 11.66
CA ALA A 31 -16.38 23.51 12.68
C ALA A 31 -17.29 24.73 12.88
N PHE A 32 -17.81 25.30 11.79
CA PHE A 32 -18.86 26.31 11.83
C PHE A 32 -19.64 26.38 10.52
N VAL A 33 -20.88 26.88 10.62
CA VAL A 33 -21.75 27.16 9.48
C VAL A 33 -21.89 28.67 9.36
N GLY A 34 -21.63 29.20 8.17
CA GLY A 34 -21.79 30.61 7.84
C GLY A 34 -23.25 31.08 7.88
N LYS A 35 -23.48 32.34 7.51
CA LYS A 35 -24.82 32.93 7.55
C LYS A 35 -25.78 32.30 6.53
N ASP A 36 -25.24 31.83 5.41
CA ASP A 36 -25.97 31.03 4.44
C ASP A 36 -25.77 29.54 4.75
N THR A 37 -26.83 28.74 4.64
CA THR A 37 -26.81 27.31 5.00
C THR A 37 -25.87 26.45 4.14
N ASN A 38 -25.27 27.03 3.10
CA ASN A 38 -24.31 26.38 2.21
C ASN A 38 -22.84 26.70 2.56
N ASP A 39 -22.57 27.62 3.48
CA ASP A 39 -21.23 28.00 3.87
C ASP A 39 -20.74 27.10 5.02
N ILE A 40 -20.37 25.87 4.68
CA ILE A 40 -19.86 24.88 5.64
C ILE A 40 -18.33 24.97 5.68
N TYR A 41 -17.80 25.18 6.90
CA TYR A 41 -16.37 25.26 7.13
C TYR A 41 -15.88 24.12 8.04
N VAL A 42 -14.71 23.59 7.71
CA VAL A 42 -14.02 22.55 8.47
C VAL A 42 -12.62 22.98 8.82
N GLU A 43 -12.14 22.57 10.00
CA GLU A 43 -10.79 22.84 10.47
C GLU A 43 -10.00 21.53 10.59
N GLN A 44 -8.80 21.62 11.13
CA GLN A 44 -7.87 20.50 11.22
C GLN A 44 -8.45 19.25 11.92
N PRO A 45 -9.20 19.35 13.03
CA PRO A 45 -9.81 18.18 13.66
C PRO A 45 -10.80 17.45 12.75
N GLU A 46 -11.64 18.19 12.03
CA GLU A 46 -12.62 17.63 11.09
C GLU A 46 -11.93 17.00 9.87
N LEU A 47 -10.86 17.62 9.39
CA LEU A 47 -10.03 17.07 8.32
C LEU A 47 -9.35 15.75 8.72
N LEU A 48 -8.88 15.63 9.97
CA LEU A 48 -8.35 14.36 10.48
C LEU A 48 -9.44 13.29 10.57
N LYS A 49 -10.66 13.67 10.97
CA LYS A 49 -11.80 12.74 10.97
C LYS A 49 -12.18 12.29 9.56
N LEU A 50 -12.15 13.21 8.59
CA LEU A 50 -12.33 12.87 7.18
C LEU A 50 -11.24 11.88 6.73
N GLN A 51 -9.98 12.10 7.09
CA GLN A 51 -8.89 11.18 6.75
C GLN A 51 -9.13 9.76 7.31
N GLN A 52 -9.63 9.62 8.55
CA GLN A 52 -10.00 8.32 9.11
C GLN A 52 -11.08 7.62 8.27
N ILE A 53 -12.14 8.35 7.85
CA ILE A 53 -13.21 7.83 6.98
C ILE A 53 -12.62 7.32 5.66
N LEU A 54 -11.73 8.09 5.04
CA LEU A 54 -11.13 7.73 3.75
C LEU A 54 -10.23 6.50 3.83
N PHE A 55 -9.46 6.33 4.90
CA PHE A 55 -8.68 5.10 5.09
C PHE A 55 -9.56 3.87 5.31
N CYS A 56 -10.67 4.00 6.05
CA CYS A 56 -11.62 2.89 6.18
C CYS A 56 -12.20 2.49 4.81
N LYS A 57 -12.58 3.47 3.98
CA LYS A 57 -13.07 3.19 2.62
C LYS A 57 -12.02 2.51 1.74
N GLU A 58 -10.77 2.96 1.77
CA GLU A 58 -9.69 2.38 0.97
C GLU A 58 -9.37 0.93 1.36
N LEU A 59 -9.59 0.60 2.63
CA LEU A 59 -9.47 -0.76 3.16
C LEU A 59 -10.70 -1.63 2.92
N GLY A 60 -11.74 -1.10 2.26
CA GLY A 60 -12.97 -1.83 1.98
C GLY A 60 -13.81 -2.07 3.24
N VAL A 61 -13.81 -1.14 4.19
CA VAL A 61 -14.78 -1.16 5.29
C VAL A 61 -16.13 -0.72 4.75
N GLU A 62 -17.17 -1.51 5.04
CA GLU A 62 -18.55 -1.18 4.66
C GLU A 62 -18.99 0.12 5.31
N GLN A 63 -19.78 0.91 4.58
CA GLN A 63 -20.16 2.26 5.01
C GLN A 63 -20.84 2.21 6.40
N GLU A 64 -21.69 1.22 6.67
CA GLU A 64 -22.39 1.08 7.95
C GLU A 64 -21.44 0.89 9.15
N GLU A 65 -20.23 0.37 8.94
CA GLU A 65 -19.26 0.07 9.99
C GLU A 65 -18.30 1.23 10.27
N ILE A 66 -18.03 2.08 9.27
CA ILE A 66 -17.04 3.18 9.35
C ILE A 66 -17.29 4.06 10.58
N GLY A 67 -18.54 4.44 10.81
CA GLY A 67 -18.91 5.33 11.93
C GLY A 67 -18.51 4.78 13.30
N SER A 68 -18.51 3.45 13.47
CA SER A 68 -18.12 2.78 14.72
C SER A 68 -16.61 2.70 14.93
N MET A 69 -15.83 2.85 13.86
CA MET A 69 -14.37 2.77 13.90
C MET A 69 -13.73 4.13 14.18
N LEU A 70 -14.44 5.24 13.95
CA LEU A 70 -13.92 6.59 14.16
C LEU A 70 -13.53 6.81 15.63
N GLN A 71 -12.30 7.28 15.85
CA GLN A 71 -11.76 7.55 17.18
C GLN A 71 -11.65 9.06 17.42
N GLU A 72 -11.82 9.46 18.68
CA GLU A 72 -11.69 10.85 19.12
C GLU A 72 -10.44 11.09 19.98
N ASP A 73 -9.98 10.09 20.75
CA ASP A 73 -8.74 10.20 21.52
C ASP A 73 -7.52 10.07 20.60
N PRO A 74 -6.54 10.99 20.67
CA PRO A 74 -5.35 10.94 19.82
C PRO A 74 -4.57 9.61 19.89
N ARG A 75 -4.54 8.93 21.05
CA ARG A 75 -3.81 7.66 21.18
C ARG A 75 -4.52 6.53 20.43
N ASP A 76 -5.84 6.50 20.51
CA ASP A 76 -6.66 5.51 19.82
C ASP A 76 -6.66 5.75 18.30
N ILE A 77 -6.67 7.02 17.86
CA ILE A 77 -6.48 7.40 16.46
C ILE A 77 -5.13 6.88 15.95
N ILE A 78 -4.03 7.14 16.67
CA ILE A 78 -2.69 6.67 16.29
C ILE A 78 -2.67 5.14 16.19
N HIS A 79 -3.22 4.44 17.18
CA HIS A 79 -3.26 2.98 17.18
C HIS A 79 -4.05 2.42 15.99
N MET A 80 -5.24 2.97 15.73
CA MET A 80 -6.06 2.60 14.58
C MET A 80 -5.32 2.82 13.26
N MET A 81 -4.71 4.00 13.06
CA MET A 81 -3.98 4.32 11.83
C MET A 81 -2.74 3.43 11.65
N GLN A 82 -2.07 3.02 12.73
CA GLN A 82 -0.99 2.03 12.66
C GLN A 82 -1.49 0.66 12.20
N GLN A 83 -2.66 0.21 12.68
CA GLN A 83 -3.27 -1.04 12.20
C GLN A 83 -3.70 -0.94 10.73
N GLN A 84 -4.31 0.18 10.33
CA GLN A 84 -4.67 0.44 8.93
C GLN A 84 -3.44 0.45 8.01
N ARG A 85 -2.32 1.03 8.47
CA ARG A 85 -1.04 0.98 7.77
C ARG A 85 -0.61 -0.47 7.52
N ILE A 86 -0.66 -1.34 8.54
CA ILE A 86 -0.33 -2.77 8.39
C ILE A 86 -1.24 -3.44 7.35
N GLN A 87 -2.55 -3.18 7.39
CA GLN A 87 -3.49 -3.77 6.42
C GLN A 87 -3.23 -3.29 4.98
N LEU A 88 -2.91 -2.01 4.78
CA LEU A 88 -2.52 -1.49 3.47
C LEU A 88 -1.26 -2.18 2.96
N LEU A 89 -0.29 -2.45 3.83
CA LEU A 89 0.94 -3.15 3.48
C LEU A 89 0.68 -4.62 3.09
N GLU A 90 -0.22 -5.30 3.80
CA GLU A 90 -0.66 -6.65 3.44
C GLU A 90 -1.39 -6.68 2.09
N LYS A 91 -2.23 -5.67 1.82
CA LYS A 91 -2.89 -5.48 0.52
C LYS A 91 -1.85 -5.28 -0.59
N THR A 92 -0.84 -4.45 -0.37
CA THR A 92 0.27 -4.24 -1.31
C THR A 92 1.03 -5.54 -1.60
N LEU A 93 1.34 -6.34 -0.56
CA LEU A 93 1.97 -7.65 -0.73
C LEU A 93 1.13 -8.59 -1.60
N HIS A 94 -0.16 -8.68 -1.30
CA HIS A 94 -1.06 -9.54 -2.02
C HIS A 94 -1.17 -9.13 -3.49
N LEU A 95 -1.34 -7.83 -3.75
CA LEU A 95 -1.37 -7.28 -5.10
C LEU A 95 -0.05 -7.58 -5.84
N HIS A 96 1.10 -7.41 -5.21
CA HIS A 96 2.38 -7.75 -5.83
C HIS A 96 2.46 -9.23 -6.23
N GLY A 97 2.06 -10.15 -5.34
CA GLY A 97 2.02 -11.58 -5.65
C GLY A 97 1.03 -11.94 -6.76
N LEU A 98 -0.12 -11.26 -6.83
CA LEU A 98 -1.09 -11.42 -7.91
C LEU A 98 -0.51 -10.95 -9.25
N ILE A 99 0.19 -9.82 -9.27
CA ILE A 99 0.79 -9.31 -10.49
C ILE A 99 1.87 -10.29 -10.98
N GLN A 100 2.77 -10.77 -10.11
CA GLN A 100 3.76 -11.80 -10.47
C GLN A 100 3.13 -13.07 -11.06
N THR A 101 1.99 -13.49 -10.52
CA THR A 101 1.24 -14.66 -11.02
C THR A 101 0.68 -14.38 -12.42
N LEU A 102 0.15 -13.18 -12.63
CA LEU A 102 -0.36 -12.72 -13.92
C LEU A 102 0.77 -12.66 -14.96
N ASP A 103 1.95 -12.17 -14.60
CA ASP A 103 3.10 -12.09 -15.52
C ASP A 103 3.59 -13.46 -15.97
N LYS A 104 3.78 -14.38 -15.01
CA LYS A 104 4.15 -15.77 -15.31
C LYS A 104 3.14 -16.42 -16.25
N THR A 105 1.85 -16.20 -16.00
CA THR A 105 0.77 -16.71 -16.85
C THR A 105 0.85 -16.13 -18.26
N ILE A 106 1.10 -14.82 -18.38
CA ILE A 106 1.22 -14.16 -19.67
C ILE A 106 2.44 -14.68 -20.46
N SER A 107 3.62 -14.75 -19.85
CA SER A 107 4.83 -15.28 -20.51
C SER A 107 4.66 -16.75 -20.93
N HIS A 108 3.94 -17.54 -20.15
CA HIS A 108 3.60 -18.91 -20.54
C HIS A 108 2.71 -18.96 -21.78
N LEU A 109 1.65 -18.14 -21.82
CA LEU A 109 0.75 -18.07 -22.98
C LEU A 109 1.46 -17.57 -24.25
N GLN A 110 2.56 -16.82 -24.10
CA GLN A 110 3.42 -16.39 -25.21
C GLN A 110 4.46 -17.43 -25.62
N GLY A 111 4.61 -18.52 -24.87
CA GLY A 111 5.63 -19.54 -25.12
C GLY A 111 7.05 -19.14 -24.69
N GLU A 112 7.18 -18.11 -23.84
CA GLU A 112 8.46 -17.61 -23.34
C GLU A 112 8.98 -18.43 -22.14
N GLN A 113 8.06 -19.04 -21.37
CA GLN A 113 8.39 -19.83 -20.18
C GLN A 113 7.40 -21.00 -19.97
N GLU A 114 7.86 -22.12 -19.41
CA GLU A 114 6.96 -23.12 -18.85
C GLU A 114 6.40 -22.66 -17.50
N LEU A 115 5.15 -23.04 -17.22
CA LEU A 115 4.43 -22.67 -16.01
C LEU A 115 3.98 -23.93 -15.29
N GLU A 116 4.39 -24.06 -14.04
CA GLU A 116 3.93 -25.16 -13.19
C GLU A 116 2.50 -24.91 -12.72
N VAL A 117 1.75 -25.99 -12.47
CA VAL A 117 0.36 -25.89 -11.98
C VAL A 117 0.26 -25.12 -10.66
N TYR A 118 1.31 -25.17 -9.84
CA TYR A 118 1.39 -24.40 -8.60
C TYR A 118 1.51 -22.89 -8.84
N ASP A 119 2.26 -22.47 -9.86
CA ASP A 119 2.48 -21.06 -10.17
C ASP A 119 1.20 -20.34 -10.61
N LEU A 120 0.23 -21.06 -11.19
CA LEU A 120 -1.08 -20.52 -11.59
C LEU A 120 -1.85 -19.87 -10.43
N TYR A 121 -1.65 -20.38 -9.21
CA TYR A 121 -2.46 -20.00 -8.05
C TYR A 121 -1.65 -19.33 -6.94
N GLN A 122 -0.33 -19.21 -7.08
CA GLN A 122 0.58 -18.79 -6.01
C GLN A 122 0.19 -17.42 -5.42
N GLY A 123 -0.13 -16.43 -6.25
CA GLY A 123 -0.53 -15.08 -5.81
C GLY A 123 -1.90 -15.02 -5.12
N PHE A 124 -2.75 -16.03 -5.29
CA PHE A 124 -4.07 -16.12 -4.65
C PHE A 124 -4.01 -16.77 -3.26
N VAL A 125 -2.92 -17.44 -2.93
CA VAL A 125 -2.75 -18.11 -1.63
C VAL A 125 -2.49 -17.06 -0.55
N LYS A 126 -3.51 -16.81 0.29
CA LYS A 126 -3.35 -16.05 1.54
C LYS A 126 -2.72 -16.95 2.60
N LYS A 127 -1.54 -16.59 3.13
CA LYS A 127 -0.98 -17.26 4.32
C LYS A 127 -2.00 -17.16 5.46
N GLY A 128 -2.57 -18.31 5.85
CA GLY A 128 -3.67 -18.42 6.82
C GLY A 128 -4.89 -19.21 6.30
N HIS A 129 -5.03 -19.40 4.98
CA HIS A 129 -6.13 -20.18 4.37
C HIS A 129 -5.65 -21.51 3.77
N HIS A 130 -4.71 -22.16 4.46
CA HIS A 130 -4.40 -23.57 4.20
C HIS A 130 -5.23 -24.44 5.13
N SER A 131 -6.52 -24.58 4.81
CA SER A 131 -7.33 -25.68 5.32
C SER A 131 -7.61 -26.61 4.14
N MET A 132 -6.73 -27.59 3.92
CA MET A 132 -7.22 -28.85 3.37
C MET A 132 -8.07 -29.49 4.47
N LEU A 133 -9.40 -29.37 4.45
CA LEU A 133 -10.35 -30.27 5.13
C LEU A 133 -11.78 -30.00 4.61
N PRO A 134 -12.65 -31.04 4.53
CA PRO A 134 -13.98 -30.97 3.94
C PRO A 134 -14.94 -30.16 4.79
N GLU A 135 -15.93 -29.55 4.14
CA GLU A 135 -17.03 -28.82 4.77
C GLU A 135 -17.63 -29.63 5.94
N SER A 136 -17.59 -29.06 7.14
CA SER A 136 -18.45 -29.48 8.24
C SER A 136 -19.16 -28.23 8.78
N PRO A 137 -20.49 -28.28 8.96
CA PRO A 137 -21.26 -27.13 9.39
C PRO A 137 -21.06 -26.91 10.90
N THR A 138 -21.31 -25.68 11.34
CA THR A 138 -21.32 -25.19 12.74
C THR A 138 -19.97 -24.78 13.32
N ASN A 139 -19.68 -23.48 13.24
CA ASN A 139 -19.71 -22.61 14.42
C ASN A 139 -19.78 -21.13 13.96
N GLU A 140 -20.82 -20.45 14.41
CA GLU A 140 -21.04 -19.01 14.19
C GLU A 140 -19.95 -18.18 14.88
N SER A 141 -19.75 -16.96 14.36
CA SER A 141 -19.04 -15.81 14.97
C SER A 141 -17.50 -15.73 14.90
N VAL A 142 -16.93 -15.86 13.71
CA VAL A 142 -15.74 -15.07 13.36
C VAL A 142 -16.04 -14.43 12.01
N ALA A 143 -16.27 -13.11 12.00
CA ALA A 143 -16.64 -12.35 10.82
C ALA A 143 -15.48 -12.29 9.83
N THR A 144 -15.36 -13.33 9.00
CA THR A 144 -14.67 -13.31 7.72
C THR A 144 -15.63 -12.79 6.67
N HIS A 145 -15.64 -11.49 6.43
CA HIS A 145 -16.11 -10.91 5.16
C HIS A 145 -14.82 -10.63 4.36
N GLY A 146 -14.41 -11.44 3.39
CA GLY A 146 -15.23 -11.99 2.32
C GLY A 146 -15.26 -11.04 1.11
N TRP A 147 -14.14 -10.38 0.77
CA TRP A 147 -14.08 -9.56 -0.45
C TRP A 147 -13.89 -10.43 -1.70
N HIS A 148 -15.01 -11.03 -2.12
CA HIS A 148 -15.32 -11.31 -3.52
C HIS A 148 -16.47 -10.38 -3.92
N ARG A 149 -16.15 -9.25 -4.53
CA ARG A 149 -17.02 -8.60 -5.50
C ARG A 149 -16.17 -7.83 -6.51
N ALA A 150 -16.06 -8.41 -7.70
CA ALA A 150 -15.72 -7.67 -8.90
C ALA A 150 -16.94 -6.83 -9.33
N GLU A 151 -16.65 -5.73 -10.03
CA GLU A 151 -17.53 -4.64 -10.52
C GLU A 151 -17.97 -3.62 -9.46
N SER A 152 -17.80 -2.30 -9.60
CA SER A 152 -17.23 -1.44 -10.65
C SER A 152 -17.17 0.00 -10.07
N GLU A 153 -16.28 0.82 -10.62
CA GLU A 153 -16.34 2.30 -10.56
C GLU A 153 -16.15 3.00 -9.21
N SER A 154 -14.89 3.12 -8.81
CA SER A 154 -14.37 4.44 -8.42
C SER A 154 -12.96 4.55 -8.98
N ALA A 155 -12.88 4.99 -10.24
CA ALA A 155 -11.64 5.48 -10.79
C ALA A 155 -11.23 6.71 -9.97
N MET A 156 -10.38 6.51 -8.96
CA MET A 156 -9.45 7.56 -8.59
C MET A 156 -8.71 7.89 -9.87
N SER A 157 -8.89 9.11 -10.35
CA SER A 157 -8.16 9.69 -11.46
C SER A 157 -6.68 9.72 -11.09
N TYR A 158 -6.01 8.61 -11.33
CA TYR A 158 -4.57 8.53 -11.43
C TYR A 158 -4.23 9.18 -12.77
N ASP A 159 -3.69 10.39 -12.75
CA ASP A 159 -3.16 11.08 -13.93
C ASP A 159 -1.81 10.48 -14.38
N GLY A 160 -1.52 9.24 -13.97
CA GLY A 160 -0.44 8.45 -14.50
C GLY A 160 -0.95 7.67 -15.70
N GLU A 161 -0.30 7.83 -16.84
CA GLU A 161 -0.49 6.99 -18.02
C GLU A 161 -0.68 5.53 -17.60
N ILE A 162 -1.67 4.85 -18.19
CA ILE A 162 -1.88 3.42 -17.98
C ILE A 162 -0.57 2.73 -18.34
N LYS A 163 0.20 2.29 -17.33
CA LYS A 163 1.45 1.55 -17.55
C LYS A 163 1.14 0.35 -18.42
N THR A 164 1.79 0.28 -19.58
CA THR A 164 1.62 -0.82 -20.51
C THR A 164 2.26 -2.09 -19.92
N LYS A 165 1.92 -3.26 -20.46
CA LYS A 165 2.58 -4.53 -20.11
C LYS A 165 4.11 -4.42 -20.26
N GLU A 166 4.57 -3.69 -21.27
CA GLU A 166 6.00 -3.48 -21.54
C GLU A 166 6.65 -2.65 -20.44
N ASP A 167 5.99 -1.58 -19.98
CA ASP A 167 6.47 -0.75 -18.85
C ASP A 167 6.54 -1.55 -17.54
N TYR A 168 5.59 -2.48 -17.35
CA TYR A 168 5.58 -3.35 -16.19
C TYR A 168 6.72 -4.38 -16.23
N LEU A 169 6.92 -5.06 -17.37
CA LEU A 169 8.02 -6.02 -17.54
C LEU A 169 9.39 -5.34 -17.41
N ASP A 170 9.54 -4.15 -17.98
CA ASP A 170 10.73 -3.31 -17.80
C ASP A 170 10.95 -2.94 -16.32
N SER A 171 9.87 -2.62 -15.59
CA SER A 171 9.95 -2.37 -14.15
C SER A 171 10.35 -3.61 -13.33
N GLN A 172 9.88 -4.81 -13.70
CA GLN A 172 10.29 -6.06 -13.06
C GLN A 172 11.75 -6.38 -13.34
N GLU A 173 12.21 -6.20 -14.58
CA GLU A 173 13.60 -6.43 -14.94
C GLU A 173 14.53 -5.44 -14.21
N LYS A 174 14.12 -4.18 -14.06
CA LYS A 174 14.87 -3.18 -13.27
C LYS A 174 15.04 -3.63 -11.82
N ILE A 175 13.98 -4.08 -11.14
CA ILE A 175 14.08 -4.47 -9.73
C ILE A 175 14.84 -5.79 -9.53
N ASP A 176 14.69 -6.77 -10.43
CA ASP A 176 15.50 -8.00 -10.41
C ASP A 176 16.99 -7.68 -10.59
N ARG A 177 17.36 -6.81 -11.54
CA ARG A 177 18.74 -6.35 -11.73
C ARG A 177 19.28 -5.64 -10.48
N ILE A 178 18.49 -4.75 -9.88
CA ILE A 178 18.87 -4.07 -8.63
C ILE A 178 19.13 -5.08 -7.51
N ASN A 179 18.26 -6.08 -7.34
CA ASN A 179 18.43 -7.11 -6.32
C ASN A 179 19.66 -7.99 -6.56
N ARG A 180 19.95 -8.35 -7.82
CA ARG A 180 21.18 -9.10 -8.19
C ARG A 180 22.44 -8.29 -7.95
N ASP A 181 22.43 -6.99 -8.27
CA ASP A 181 23.57 -6.12 -8.02
C ASP A 181 23.83 -5.97 -6.51
N LEU A 182 22.78 -5.88 -5.69
CA LEU A 182 22.90 -5.87 -4.23
C LEU A 182 23.38 -7.23 -3.69
N GLN A 183 22.91 -8.35 -4.25
CA GLN A 183 23.44 -9.68 -3.93
C GLN A 183 24.94 -9.73 -4.19
N GLN A 184 25.39 -9.33 -5.38
CA GLN A 184 26.81 -9.33 -5.72
C GLN A 184 27.62 -8.43 -4.77
N ALA A 185 27.11 -7.25 -4.43
CA ALA A 185 27.76 -6.37 -3.47
C ALA A 185 27.94 -7.02 -2.08
N ILE A 186 26.96 -7.81 -1.64
CA ILE A 186 27.07 -8.57 -0.39
C ILE A 186 28.14 -9.67 -0.51
N GLU A 187 28.18 -10.39 -1.63
CA GLU A 187 29.16 -11.45 -1.91
C GLU A 187 30.60 -10.91 -2.00
N ASP A 188 30.76 -9.69 -2.55
CA ASP A 188 32.03 -8.97 -2.62
C ASP A 188 32.46 -8.36 -1.26
N GLY A 189 31.61 -8.47 -0.23
CA GLY A 189 31.88 -7.97 1.11
C GLY A 189 31.79 -6.45 1.24
N LEU A 190 31.07 -5.79 0.34
CA LEU A 190 30.80 -4.35 0.44
C LEU A 190 29.85 -4.05 1.60
N ARG A 191 29.87 -2.80 2.06
CA ARG A 191 29.02 -2.32 3.16
C ARG A 191 27.89 -1.44 2.63
N PRO A 192 26.75 -1.34 3.31
CA PRO A 192 25.63 -0.49 2.89
C PRO A 192 26.01 0.98 2.66
N GLU A 193 26.99 1.51 3.38
CA GLU A 193 27.46 2.89 3.24
C GLU A 193 28.42 3.10 2.06
N SER A 194 28.83 2.04 1.36
CA SER A 194 29.82 2.18 0.28
C SER A 194 29.24 3.00 -0.88
N PRO A 195 30.06 3.82 -1.56
CA PRO A 195 29.59 4.61 -2.71
C PRO A 195 28.93 3.74 -3.79
N GLU A 196 29.47 2.56 -4.04
CA GLU A 196 28.96 1.59 -5.01
C GLU A 196 27.56 1.09 -4.60
N VAL A 197 27.38 0.69 -3.34
CA VAL A 197 26.07 0.24 -2.85
C VAL A 197 25.06 1.37 -2.87
N GLN A 198 25.45 2.58 -2.46
CA GLN A 198 24.55 3.74 -2.47
C GLN A 198 24.11 4.16 -3.88
N GLN A 199 24.91 3.88 -4.93
CA GLN A 199 24.45 4.01 -6.31
C GLN A 199 23.35 3.00 -6.66
N ILE A 200 23.47 1.76 -6.19
CA ILE A 200 22.44 0.72 -6.39
C ILE A 200 21.15 1.10 -5.64
N ILE A 201 21.27 1.56 -4.39
CA ILE A 201 20.12 2.05 -3.61
C ILE A 201 19.50 3.30 -4.24
N GLY A 202 20.30 4.16 -4.88
CA GLY A 202 19.79 5.27 -5.69
C GLY A 202 18.89 4.80 -6.84
N ARG A 203 19.27 3.74 -7.56
CA ARG A 203 18.40 3.13 -8.58
C ARG A 203 17.12 2.53 -7.98
N HIS A 204 17.20 1.93 -6.80
CA HIS A 204 16.01 1.48 -6.08
C HIS A 204 15.08 2.64 -5.71
N LEU A 205 15.61 3.77 -5.26
CA LEU A 205 14.82 4.96 -4.95
C LEU A 205 14.13 5.53 -6.20
N GLU A 206 14.84 5.63 -7.32
CA GLU A 206 14.24 6.07 -8.59
C GLU A 206 13.16 5.09 -9.07
N TRP A 207 13.39 3.78 -8.93
CA TRP A 207 12.37 2.77 -9.22
C TRP A 207 11.11 2.93 -8.34
N ILE A 208 11.26 3.29 -7.06
CA ILE A 208 10.11 3.62 -6.19
C ILE A 208 9.40 4.90 -6.66
N LYS A 209 10.16 5.92 -7.11
CA LYS A 209 9.61 7.20 -7.61
C LYS A 209 8.73 7.04 -8.85
N ASP A 210 8.93 5.98 -9.63
CA ASP A 210 8.04 5.62 -10.74
C ASP A 210 6.60 5.29 -10.29
N TYR A 211 6.39 5.06 -8.99
CA TYR A 211 5.08 4.75 -8.41
C TYR A 211 4.56 5.88 -7.53
N TYR A 212 5.41 6.50 -6.73
CA TYR A 212 5.04 7.66 -5.91
C TYR A 212 6.30 8.37 -5.45
N THR A 213 6.22 9.67 -5.14
CA THR A 213 7.37 10.40 -4.57
C THR A 213 7.46 10.13 -3.06
N PRO A 214 8.43 9.30 -2.57
CA PRO A 214 8.54 9.02 -1.15
C PRO A 214 9.13 10.21 -0.39
N THR A 215 8.65 10.46 0.83
CA THR A 215 9.39 11.26 1.81
C THR A 215 10.49 10.40 2.46
N ALA A 216 11.48 11.02 3.11
CA ALA A 216 12.49 10.28 3.87
C ALA A 216 11.88 9.34 4.92
N GLU A 217 10.80 9.76 5.58
CA GLU A 217 10.10 8.93 6.55
C GLU A 217 9.48 7.69 5.89
N ILE A 218 8.74 7.86 4.80
CA ILE A 218 8.09 6.75 4.07
C ILE A 218 9.12 5.77 3.53
N TYR A 219 10.25 6.26 3.00
CA TYR A 219 11.28 5.39 2.44
C TYR A 219 11.98 4.53 3.52
N ARG A 220 12.24 5.10 4.71
CA ARG A 220 12.79 4.33 5.85
C ARG A 220 11.82 3.27 6.34
N ASP A 221 10.56 3.67 6.48
CA ASP A 221 9.46 2.80 6.88
C ASP A 221 9.30 1.59 5.96
N LEU A 222 9.46 1.80 4.66
CA LEU A 222 9.48 0.73 3.66
C LEU A 222 10.69 -0.21 3.83
N GLY A 223 11.86 0.33 4.16
CA GLY A 223 13.04 -0.50 4.46
C GLY A 223 12.82 -1.38 5.70
N ASN A 224 12.27 -0.83 6.78
CA ASN A 224 11.97 -1.60 8.00
C ASN A 224 10.98 -2.73 7.70
N LEU A 225 9.95 -2.43 6.90
CA LEU A 225 8.97 -3.40 6.45
C LEU A 225 9.60 -4.63 5.79
N TYR A 226 10.58 -4.43 4.91
CA TYR A 226 11.25 -5.52 4.20
C TYR A 226 11.90 -6.54 5.15
N VAL A 227 12.29 -6.10 6.35
CA VAL A 227 12.95 -6.96 7.36
C VAL A 227 11.96 -7.51 8.38
N GLU A 228 11.02 -6.68 8.85
CA GLU A 228 10.10 -7.00 9.94
C GLU A 228 9.04 -8.02 9.54
N HIS A 229 8.63 -8.04 8.26
CA HIS A 229 7.61 -8.95 7.77
C HIS A 229 8.20 -10.13 7.01
N GLN A 230 7.95 -11.33 7.53
CA GLN A 230 8.49 -12.59 6.98
C GLN A 230 8.19 -12.79 5.48
N ASN A 231 7.05 -12.29 4.98
CA ASN A 231 6.68 -12.42 3.57
C ASN A 231 7.58 -11.58 2.65
N PHE A 232 7.87 -10.33 3.02
CA PHE A 232 8.80 -9.49 2.27
C PHE A 232 10.21 -10.04 2.35
N ARG A 233 10.63 -10.42 3.56
CA ARG A 233 11.96 -11.01 3.80
C ARG A 233 12.21 -12.22 2.89
N GLN A 234 11.23 -13.13 2.77
CA GLN A 234 11.31 -14.31 1.92
C GLN A 234 11.51 -14.00 0.43
N MET A 235 11.04 -12.84 -0.06
CA MET A 235 11.29 -12.42 -1.45
C MET A 235 12.78 -12.14 -1.69
N TYR A 236 13.46 -11.56 -0.71
CA TYR A 236 14.89 -11.24 -0.78
C TYR A 236 15.77 -12.43 -0.44
N ASP A 237 15.29 -13.34 0.42
CA ASP A 237 16.01 -14.59 0.77
C ASP A 237 16.30 -15.45 -0.47
N GLY A 238 15.49 -15.35 -1.53
CA GLY A 238 15.72 -16.03 -2.80
C GLY A 238 16.97 -15.56 -3.57
N TYR A 239 17.45 -14.34 -3.29
CA TYR A 239 18.71 -13.81 -3.83
C TYR A 239 19.85 -14.05 -2.84
N HIS A 240 19.69 -13.57 -1.60
CA HIS A 240 20.68 -13.74 -0.54
C HIS A 240 20.04 -13.58 0.84
N PRO A 241 20.36 -14.41 1.86
CA PRO A 241 19.70 -14.40 3.18
C PRO A 241 19.92 -13.14 4.03
N LYS A 242 20.81 -12.24 3.58
CA LYS A 242 21.08 -10.93 4.20
C LYS A 242 20.55 -9.75 3.38
N LEU A 243 19.93 -10.02 2.23
CA LEU A 243 19.59 -8.96 1.28
C LEU A 243 18.54 -8.00 1.84
N ALA A 244 17.54 -8.51 2.56
CA ALA A 244 16.51 -7.67 3.18
C ALA A 244 17.12 -6.65 4.16
N GLU A 245 17.98 -7.09 5.07
CA GLU A 245 18.69 -6.19 5.99
C GLU A 245 19.64 -5.24 5.28
N PHE A 246 20.38 -5.74 4.29
CA PHE A 246 21.33 -4.94 3.54
C PHE A 246 20.65 -3.82 2.74
N LEU A 247 19.52 -4.14 2.10
CA LEU A 247 18.69 -3.18 1.39
C LEU A 247 18.10 -2.14 2.35
N ARG A 248 17.51 -2.57 3.47
CA ARG A 248 17.02 -1.65 4.50
C ARG A 248 18.13 -0.68 4.95
N ASP A 249 19.29 -1.19 5.32
CA ASP A 249 20.39 -0.37 5.84
C ASP A 249 20.84 0.67 4.81
N GLY A 250 20.93 0.26 3.53
CA GLY A 250 21.19 1.16 2.42
C GLY A 250 20.10 2.24 2.27
N MET A 251 18.83 1.86 2.37
CA MET A 251 17.68 2.77 2.28
C MET A 251 17.65 3.81 3.40
N MET A 252 18.03 3.44 4.63
CA MET A 252 18.11 4.36 5.76
C MET A 252 19.09 5.51 5.48
N ILE A 253 20.28 5.15 4.98
CA ILE A 253 21.32 6.12 4.63
C ILE A 253 20.85 7.00 3.47
N LYS A 254 20.26 6.41 2.44
CA LYS A 254 19.79 7.15 1.26
C LYS A 254 18.67 8.13 1.59
N ALA A 255 17.77 7.76 2.49
CA ALA A 255 16.71 8.65 2.98
C ALA A 255 17.28 9.89 3.65
N GLU A 256 18.32 9.75 4.47
CA GLU A 256 18.97 10.86 5.17
C GLU A 256 19.77 11.78 4.23
N GLN A 257 20.32 11.24 3.15
CA GLN A 257 21.17 12.00 2.22
C GLN A 257 20.39 12.77 1.16
N ASP A 258 19.34 12.15 0.61
CA ASP A 258 18.70 12.62 -0.64
C ASP A 258 17.26 13.10 -0.45
N LEU A 259 16.61 12.76 0.68
CA LEU A 259 15.20 13.05 0.94
C LEU A 259 14.97 13.87 2.22
N ALA A 260 16.05 14.32 2.87
CA ALA A 260 16.03 15.10 4.12
C ALA A 260 15.81 16.61 3.91
#